data_AF-A0AAN6FPH8-F1
#
_entry.id   AF-A0AAN6FPH8-F1
#
_cell.length_a   1.000
_cell.length_b   1.000
_cell.length_c   1.000
_cell.angle_alpha   90.00
_cell.angle_beta   90.00
_cell.angle_gamma   90.00
#
_symmetry.space_group_name_H-M   'P 1'
#
loop_
_entity.id
_entity.type
_entity.pdbx_description
1 polymer ?
#
loop_
_entity_poly.entity_id
_entity_poly.type
_entity_poly.pdbx_seq_one_letter_code
_entity_poly.pdbx_strand_id
1 'polypeptide(L)'
;MAGHWVDDALGFMAGWNFFFYEALLIPFEVTALNSVLGFGQLITSAINILAVRAYGEAEFWLSGGKVILIFLLFAFTFITMVGGNPRHDAYGFRYWKNPGAFAEHITTGSLGRFEGFLAALWSASFTVVGPEYISMVAAEAKRPRIYIKNAFKTVYWRFGIFFIGGALAVGIVIPYNDKTLVGILAGTSTGAGTAAASPYVIAMQNLGIGVLPNIVNALMVTSIFSAGNTYTYCATRSLYGLALEGRAPKFLRYCTNGGVPLYCFLIVMIFPFLSFLSVSSSSNVVLTWLVDLITAGGIID
;
A
#
# COMPACT_ATOMS: atom_id res chain seq x y z
N MET A 1 20.29 3.18 -13.52
CA MET A 1 20.09 4.11 -14.67
C MET A 1 20.43 5.56 -14.33
N ALA A 2 20.02 6.10 -13.17
CA ALA A 2 20.36 7.46 -12.74
C ALA A 2 21.87 7.77 -12.83
N GLY A 3 22.73 6.85 -12.35
CA GLY A 3 24.18 6.97 -12.46
C GLY A 3 24.76 7.10 -13.88
N HIS A 4 24.04 6.59 -14.90
CA HIS A 4 24.49 6.68 -16.30
C HIS A 4 23.98 7.94 -17.01
N TRP A 5 22.82 8.46 -16.62
CA TRP A 5 22.15 9.55 -17.33
C TRP A 5 22.27 10.91 -16.65
N VAL A 6 22.58 10.95 -15.34
CA VAL A 6 22.71 12.19 -14.57
C VAL A 6 24.12 12.29 -14.01
N ASP A 7 24.42 11.60 -12.90
CA ASP A 7 25.75 11.52 -12.31
C ASP A 7 25.85 10.36 -11.30
N ASP A 8 27.08 9.97 -10.98
CA ASP A 8 27.35 8.82 -10.10
C ASP A 8 26.92 9.02 -8.64
N ALA A 9 26.96 10.24 -8.12
CA ALA A 9 26.56 10.54 -6.75
C ALA A 9 25.04 10.46 -6.61
N LEU A 10 24.28 10.99 -7.57
CA LEU A 10 22.83 10.82 -7.62
C LEU A 10 22.46 9.35 -7.78
N GLY A 11 23.17 8.60 -8.62
CA GLY A 11 22.96 7.16 -8.77
C GLY A 11 23.17 6.37 -7.46
N PHE A 12 24.17 6.76 -6.67
CA PHE A 12 24.38 6.19 -5.34
C PHE A 12 23.26 6.54 -4.37
N MET A 13 22.90 7.83 -4.28
CA MET A 13 21.86 8.33 -3.38
C MET A 13 20.50 7.68 -3.68
N ALA A 14 20.04 7.75 -4.93
CA ALA A 14 18.75 7.21 -5.34
C ALA A 14 18.68 5.70 -5.13
N GLY A 15 19.76 4.96 -5.43
CA GLY A 15 19.77 3.51 -5.24
C GLY A 15 19.65 3.10 -3.75
N TRP A 16 20.33 3.81 -2.85
CA TRP A 16 20.20 3.56 -1.41
C TRP A 16 18.87 4.04 -0.84
N ASN A 17 18.36 5.19 -1.29
CA ASN A 17 17.04 5.68 -0.90
C ASN A 17 15.95 4.68 -1.30
N PHE A 18 15.97 4.22 -2.56
CA PHE A 18 15.10 3.16 -3.08
C PHE A 18 15.15 1.90 -2.22
N PHE A 19 16.35 1.42 -1.90
CA PHE A 19 16.50 0.26 -1.03
C PHE A 19 15.87 0.46 0.36
N PHE A 20 16.11 1.61 1.01
CA PHE A 20 15.64 1.84 2.36
C PHE A 20 14.13 1.95 2.44
N TYR A 21 13.47 2.69 1.55
CA TYR A 21 12.02 2.79 1.61
C TYR A 21 11.33 1.46 1.23
N GLU A 22 11.88 0.71 0.26
CA GLU A 22 11.41 -0.64 -0.07
C GLU A 22 11.54 -1.59 1.13
N ALA A 23 12.65 -1.52 1.84
CA ALA A 23 12.86 -2.34 3.03
C ALA A 23 11.92 -1.95 4.18
N LEU A 24 11.56 -0.67 4.31
CA LEU A 24 10.60 -0.16 5.31
C LEU A 24 9.13 -0.46 4.96
N LEU A 25 8.80 -0.67 3.68
CA LEU A 25 7.47 -1.14 3.27
C LEU A 25 7.14 -2.54 3.82
N ILE A 26 8.16 -3.38 4.04
CA ILE A 26 7.95 -4.74 4.54
C ILE A 26 7.38 -4.76 5.98
N PRO A 27 7.99 -4.10 6.99
CA PRO A 27 7.39 -4.03 8.32
C PRO A 27 6.05 -3.30 8.31
N PHE A 28 5.83 -2.34 7.41
CA PHE A 28 4.53 -1.68 7.24
C PHE A 28 3.44 -2.70 6.86
N GLU A 29 3.67 -3.52 5.83
CA GLU A 29 2.72 -4.55 5.40
C GLU A 29 2.48 -5.60 6.50
N VAL A 30 3.52 -5.98 7.25
CA VAL A 30 3.40 -6.91 8.38
C VAL A 30 2.53 -6.30 9.50
N THR A 31 2.76 -5.04 9.86
CA THR A 31 1.92 -4.35 10.86
C THR A 31 0.48 -4.16 10.35
N ALA A 32 0.28 -3.92 9.06
CA ALA A 32 -1.04 -3.85 8.44
C ALA A 32 -1.76 -5.21 8.47
N LEU A 33 -1.10 -6.31 8.09
CA LEU A 33 -1.65 -7.68 8.19
C LEU A 33 -2.13 -8.00 9.60
N ASN A 34 -1.28 -7.72 10.59
CA ASN A 34 -1.61 -7.96 11.99
C ASN A 34 -2.82 -7.17 12.44
N SER A 35 -2.93 -5.91 12.00
CA SER A 35 -4.05 -5.05 12.35
C SER A 35 -5.34 -5.47 11.67
N VAL A 36 -5.29 -5.99 10.43
CA VAL A 36 -6.46 -6.56 9.74
C VAL A 36 -6.94 -7.85 10.40
N LEU A 37 -6.02 -8.72 10.80
CA LEU A 37 -6.34 -10.02 11.38
C LEU A 37 -6.80 -9.93 12.85
N GLY A 38 -6.48 -8.84 13.56
CA GLY A 38 -7.01 -8.56 14.90
C GLY A 38 -6.61 -9.57 15.99
N PHE A 39 -5.62 -10.42 15.73
CA PHE A 39 -5.20 -11.44 16.69
C PHE A 39 -4.32 -10.86 17.81
N GLY A 40 -4.37 -11.48 18.99
CA GLY A 40 -3.53 -11.11 20.14
C GLY A 40 -2.03 -11.30 19.87
N GLN A 41 -1.19 -10.59 20.65
CA GLN A 41 0.26 -10.42 20.46
C GLN A 41 1.06 -11.73 20.20
N LEU A 42 0.62 -12.86 20.76
CA LEU A 42 1.22 -14.19 20.55
C LEU A 42 0.99 -14.75 19.14
N ILE A 43 -0.21 -14.55 18.60
CA ILE A 43 -0.59 -15.00 17.26
C ILE A 43 0.01 -14.05 16.21
N THR A 44 0.04 -12.74 16.49
CA THR A 44 0.80 -11.73 15.72
C THR A 44 2.26 -12.18 15.49
N SER A 45 2.94 -12.60 16.56
CA SER A 45 4.33 -13.06 16.47
C SER A 45 4.47 -14.34 15.64
N ALA A 46 3.53 -15.28 15.75
CA ALA A 46 3.52 -16.50 14.95
C ALA A 46 3.22 -16.23 13.46
N ILE A 47 2.32 -15.30 13.15
CA ILE A 47 2.00 -14.86 11.79
C ILE A 47 3.20 -14.13 11.17
N ASN A 48 3.88 -13.28 11.94
CA ASN A 48 5.11 -12.63 11.47
C ASN A 48 6.13 -13.67 11.03
N ILE A 49 6.33 -14.75 11.79
CA ILE A 49 7.26 -15.85 11.46
C ILE A 49 6.73 -16.70 10.28
N LEU A 50 5.43 -16.96 10.20
CA LEU A 50 4.82 -17.73 9.12
C LEU A 50 4.87 -16.96 7.78
N ALA A 51 4.66 -15.65 7.82
CA ALA A 51 4.72 -14.78 6.66
C ALA A 51 6.11 -14.83 6.00
N VAL A 52 7.18 -14.83 6.81
CA VAL A 52 8.56 -15.03 6.34
C VAL A 52 8.76 -16.35 5.59
N ARG A 53 8.06 -17.41 5.99
CA ARG A 53 8.23 -18.75 5.41
C ARG A 53 7.41 -19.00 4.14
N ALA A 54 6.33 -18.27 3.92
CA ALA A 54 5.40 -18.51 2.82
C ALA A 54 5.79 -17.82 1.50
N TYR A 55 7.00 -17.26 1.40
CA TYR A 55 7.49 -16.57 0.21
C TYR A 55 8.08 -17.54 -0.82
N GLY A 56 7.38 -17.74 -1.95
CA GLY A 56 7.96 -18.45 -3.09
C GLY A 56 7.03 -18.84 -4.23
N GLU A 57 5.76 -19.23 -3.97
CA GLU A 57 4.89 -19.78 -5.03
C GLU A 57 3.45 -19.24 -5.03
N ALA A 58 3.04 -18.49 -3.99
CA ALA A 58 1.65 -18.02 -3.85
C ALA A 58 1.28 -16.82 -4.74
N GLU A 59 2.26 -16.14 -5.34
CA GLU A 59 2.09 -14.81 -5.95
C GLU A 59 1.11 -14.80 -7.14
N PHE A 60 1.07 -15.87 -7.94
CA PHE A 60 0.16 -15.95 -9.08
C PHE A 60 -1.32 -15.94 -8.65
N TRP A 61 -1.67 -16.75 -7.65
CA TRP A 61 -3.03 -16.85 -7.13
C TRP A 61 -3.42 -15.60 -6.32
N LEU A 62 -2.47 -15.02 -5.58
CA LEU A 62 -2.71 -13.81 -4.79
C LEU A 62 -2.89 -12.56 -5.67
N SER A 63 -2.23 -12.49 -6.83
CA SER A 63 -2.39 -11.39 -7.80
C SER A 63 -3.80 -11.36 -8.40
N GLY A 64 -4.40 -12.54 -8.66
CA GLY A 64 -5.79 -12.64 -9.12
C GLY A 64 -6.80 -12.09 -8.10
N GLY A 65 -6.56 -12.32 -6.81
CA GLY A 65 -7.39 -11.80 -5.71
C GLY A 65 -7.51 -10.27 -5.69
N LYS A 66 -6.43 -9.55 -6.02
CA LYS A 66 -6.41 -8.08 -6.08
C LYS A 66 -7.38 -7.54 -7.13
N VAL A 67 -7.41 -8.16 -8.31
CA VAL A 67 -8.29 -7.74 -9.41
C VAL A 67 -9.76 -7.99 -9.04
N ILE A 68 -10.05 -9.15 -8.42
CA ILE A 68 -11.39 -9.48 -7.93
C ILE A 68 -11.84 -8.47 -6.88
N LEU A 69 -10.96 -8.13 -5.93
CA LEU A 69 -11.24 -7.14 -4.89
C LEU A 69 -11.62 -5.78 -5.50
N ILE A 70 -10.80 -5.25 -6.41
CA ILE A 70 -11.08 -3.95 -7.05
C ILE A 70 -12.42 -3.98 -7.79
N PHE A 71 -12.69 -5.05 -8.56
CA PHE A 71 -13.95 -5.18 -9.28
C PHE A 71 -15.15 -5.25 -8.35
N LEU A 72 -15.03 -6.00 -7.25
CA LEU A 72 -16.06 -6.11 -6.21
C LEU A 72 -16.36 -4.75 -5.58
N LEU A 73 -15.34 -3.96 -5.25
CA LEU A 73 -15.52 -2.64 -4.65
C LEU A 73 -16.18 -1.65 -5.62
N PHE A 74 -15.81 -1.66 -6.90
CA PHE A 74 -16.46 -0.82 -7.91
C PHE A 74 -17.91 -1.24 -8.18
N ALA A 75 -18.17 -2.54 -8.28
CA ALA A 75 -19.52 -3.06 -8.44
C ALA A 75 -20.38 -2.71 -7.22
N PHE A 76 -19.83 -2.85 -6.00
CA PHE A 76 -20.48 -2.44 -4.76
C PHE A 76 -20.88 -0.96 -4.78
N THR A 77 -19.95 -0.08 -5.13
CA THR A 77 -20.23 1.35 -5.27
C THR A 77 -21.36 1.61 -6.26
N PHE A 78 -21.26 1.05 -7.47
CA PHE A 78 -22.26 1.28 -8.51
C PHE A 78 -23.65 0.78 -8.12
N ILE A 79 -23.75 -0.47 -7.63
CA ILE A 79 -25.04 -1.08 -7.25
C ILE A 79 -25.68 -0.32 -6.10
N THR A 80 -24.91 0.04 -5.07
CA THR A 80 -25.46 0.75 -3.92
C THR A 80 -25.85 2.19 -4.28
N MET A 81 -25.07 2.86 -5.13
CA MET A 81 -25.31 4.22 -5.61
C MET A 81 -26.64 4.36 -6.35
N VAL A 82 -27.02 3.36 -7.16
CA VAL A 82 -28.27 3.37 -7.94
C VAL A 82 -29.49 2.86 -7.16
N GLY A 83 -29.37 2.61 -5.86
CA GLY A 83 -30.48 2.17 -5.00
C GLY A 83 -30.63 0.65 -4.85
N GLY A 84 -29.67 -0.13 -5.35
CA GLY A 84 -29.59 -1.59 -5.11
C GLY A 84 -29.10 -1.96 -3.70
N ASN A 85 -29.16 -1.03 -2.74
CA ASN A 85 -28.79 -1.25 -1.35
C ASN A 85 -30.02 -1.65 -0.50
N PRO A 86 -29.84 -2.26 0.69
CA PRO A 86 -30.94 -2.68 1.56
C PRO A 86 -31.90 -1.57 2.00
N ARG A 87 -31.50 -0.30 1.88
CA ARG A 87 -32.35 0.87 2.20
C ARG A 87 -33.14 1.37 0.99
N HIS A 88 -32.94 0.77 -0.19
CA HIS A 88 -33.53 1.18 -1.46
C HIS A 88 -33.33 2.66 -1.80
N ASP A 89 -32.25 3.26 -1.30
CA ASP A 89 -31.96 4.69 -1.45
C ASP A 89 -30.94 4.93 -2.57
N ALA A 90 -31.35 5.58 -3.65
CA ALA A 90 -30.45 5.99 -4.71
C ALA A 90 -29.71 7.27 -4.30
N TYR A 91 -28.60 7.12 -3.59
CA TYR A 91 -27.85 8.27 -3.07
C TYR A 91 -26.98 8.95 -4.12
N GLY A 92 -26.57 8.30 -5.22
CA GLY A 92 -25.82 8.97 -6.28
C GLY A 92 -24.57 9.70 -5.76
N PHE A 93 -24.35 10.93 -6.23
CA PHE A 93 -23.29 11.82 -5.75
C PHE A 93 -23.70 12.69 -4.54
N ARG A 94 -24.60 12.20 -3.67
CA ARG A 94 -25.14 12.99 -2.55
C ARG A 94 -24.03 13.54 -1.64
N TYR A 95 -23.03 12.72 -1.30
CA TYR A 95 -21.96 13.12 -0.38
C TYR A 95 -20.99 14.14 -0.98
N TRP A 96 -20.82 14.13 -2.30
CA TRP A 96 -20.06 15.15 -3.04
C TRP A 96 -20.73 16.53 -3.01
N LYS A 97 -22.05 16.57 -2.83
CA LYS A 97 -22.82 17.81 -2.67
C LYS A 97 -22.92 18.22 -1.19
N ASN A 98 -23.25 17.29 -0.32
CA ASN A 98 -23.44 17.49 1.12
C ASN A 98 -22.90 16.28 1.89
N PRO A 99 -21.83 16.39 2.69
CA PRO A 99 -21.19 17.63 3.19
C PRO A 99 -20.27 18.34 2.17
N GLY A 100 -19.94 17.71 1.04
CA GLY A 100 -19.04 18.27 0.03
C GLY A 100 -17.83 17.36 -0.21
N ALA A 101 -17.09 17.62 -1.29
CA ALA A 101 -15.93 16.81 -1.68
C ALA A 101 -14.66 17.08 -0.86
N PHE A 102 -14.53 18.26 -0.25
CA PHE A 102 -13.32 18.69 0.46
C PHE A 102 -13.62 18.88 1.96
N ALA A 103 -12.92 18.10 2.78
CA ALA A 103 -12.97 18.23 4.23
C ALA A 103 -12.09 19.40 4.70
N GLU A 104 -12.52 20.08 5.77
CA GLU A 104 -11.69 21.04 6.50
C GLU A 104 -10.71 20.28 7.40
N HIS A 105 -9.49 20.81 7.59
CA HIS A 105 -8.42 20.13 8.34
C HIS A 105 -8.01 20.84 9.63
N ILE A 106 -7.23 21.93 9.56
CA ILE A 106 -6.75 22.66 10.75
C ILE A 106 -7.63 23.88 11.01
N THR A 107 -7.83 24.67 9.98
CA THR A 107 -8.67 25.87 10.01
C THR A 107 -10.04 25.59 9.37
N THR A 108 -10.97 26.55 9.48
CA THR A 108 -12.30 26.46 8.86
C THR A 108 -12.39 27.26 7.56
N GLY A 109 -13.37 26.95 6.71
CA GLY A 109 -13.60 27.66 5.46
C GLY A 109 -12.65 27.23 4.33
N SER A 110 -12.38 28.15 3.39
CA SER A 110 -11.59 27.83 2.18
C SER A 110 -10.14 27.46 2.49
N LEU A 111 -9.54 28.08 3.51
CA LEU A 111 -8.19 27.76 3.96
C LEU A 111 -8.14 26.35 4.55
N GLY A 112 -9.11 26.01 5.39
CA GLY A 112 -9.27 24.66 5.96
C GLY A 112 -9.39 23.55 4.92
N ARG A 113 -10.16 23.80 3.86
CA ARG A 113 -10.32 22.87 2.73
C ARG A 113 -9.04 22.71 1.91
N PHE A 114 -8.28 23.80 1.76
CA PHE A 114 -6.98 23.75 1.09
C PHE A 114 -5.96 22.94 1.92
N GLU A 115 -5.93 23.14 3.24
CA GLU A 115 -5.13 22.32 4.15
C GLU A 115 -5.53 20.84 4.08
N GLY A 116 -6.83 20.55 4.03
CA GLY A 116 -7.34 19.18 3.86
C GLY A 116 -6.91 18.54 2.54
N PHE A 117 -6.88 19.33 1.46
CA PHE A 117 -6.32 18.88 0.18
C PHE A 117 -4.83 18.58 0.29
N LEU A 118 -4.03 19.43 0.95
CA LEU A 118 -2.60 19.18 1.14
C LEU A 118 -2.32 17.95 2.01
N ALA A 119 -3.10 17.74 3.06
CA ALA A 119 -3.02 16.53 3.89
C ALA A 119 -3.36 15.28 3.07
N ALA A 120 -4.42 15.33 2.25
CA ALA A 120 -4.77 14.24 1.35
C ALA A 120 -3.70 13.98 0.28
N LEU A 121 -3.05 15.04 -0.23
CA LEU A 121 -1.95 14.93 -1.19
C LEU A 121 -0.75 14.20 -0.58
N TRP A 122 -0.38 14.52 0.66
CA TRP A 122 0.67 13.81 1.40
C TRP A 122 0.34 12.33 1.61
N SER A 123 -0.89 12.02 2.04
CA SER A 123 -1.30 10.62 2.16
C SER A 123 -1.38 9.90 0.81
N ALA A 124 -1.71 10.62 -0.27
CA ALA A 124 -1.77 10.05 -1.61
C ALA A 124 -0.38 9.73 -2.17
N SER A 125 0.64 10.56 -1.90
CA SER A 125 2.01 10.31 -2.41
C SER A 125 2.59 8.99 -1.91
N PHE A 126 2.27 8.58 -0.67
CA PHE A 126 2.60 7.25 -0.16
C PHE A 126 2.10 6.11 -1.07
N THR A 127 0.90 6.26 -1.63
CA THR A 127 0.24 5.21 -2.40
C THR A 127 0.72 5.13 -3.85
N VAL A 128 1.32 6.21 -4.37
CA VAL A 128 1.76 6.31 -5.77
C VAL A 128 3.23 5.93 -5.87
N VAL A 129 3.48 4.63 -5.86
CA VAL A 129 4.83 4.02 -5.99
C VAL A 129 4.79 2.94 -7.07
N GLY A 130 5.93 2.65 -7.69
CA GLY A 130 6.11 1.46 -8.54
C GLY A 130 6.42 1.62 -10.03
N PRO A 131 6.46 2.82 -10.65
CA PRO A 131 7.11 2.99 -11.95
C PRO A 131 8.55 2.43 -11.97
N GLU A 132 9.24 2.46 -10.83
CA GLU A 132 10.60 1.98 -10.60
C GLU A 132 10.70 0.46 -10.79
N TYR A 133 9.65 -0.29 -10.46
CA TYR A 133 9.61 -1.75 -10.65
C TYR A 133 9.74 -2.13 -12.11
N ILE A 134 9.11 -1.36 -13.01
CA ILE A 134 9.25 -1.56 -14.46
C ILE A 134 10.69 -1.33 -14.89
N SER A 135 11.35 -0.33 -14.28
CA SER A 135 12.75 -0.01 -14.56
C SER A 135 13.71 -1.15 -14.15
N MET A 136 13.42 -1.87 -13.06
CA MET A 136 14.20 -3.03 -12.63
C MET A 136 14.06 -4.21 -13.59
N VAL A 137 12.84 -4.49 -14.04
CA VAL A 137 12.57 -5.57 -15.00
C VAL A 137 13.16 -5.27 -16.38
N ALA A 138 13.53 -4.02 -16.68
CA ALA A 138 14.20 -3.67 -17.92
C ALA A 138 15.53 -4.43 -18.13
N ALA A 139 16.23 -4.79 -17.05
CA ALA A 139 17.45 -5.59 -17.11
C ALA A 139 17.21 -7.05 -17.50
N GLU A 140 16.00 -7.58 -17.24
CA GLU A 140 15.64 -8.98 -17.48
C GLU A 140 14.73 -9.17 -18.72
N ALA A 141 14.24 -8.08 -19.30
CA ALA A 141 13.34 -8.11 -20.44
C ALA A 141 14.07 -8.51 -21.74
N LYS A 142 13.51 -9.45 -22.52
CA LYS A 142 14.06 -9.89 -23.83
C LYS A 142 14.18 -8.75 -24.86
N ARG A 143 13.25 -7.78 -24.84
CA ARG A 143 13.22 -6.61 -25.75
C ARG A 143 12.80 -5.35 -24.97
N PRO A 144 13.69 -4.76 -24.18
CA PRO A 144 13.32 -3.70 -23.23
C PRO A 144 12.78 -2.46 -23.95
N ARG A 145 13.36 -2.06 -25.09
CA ARG A 145 12.91 -0.89 -25.87
C ARG A 145 11.44 -0.91 -26.29
N ILE A 146 10.85 -2.11 -26.46
CA ILE A 146 9.45 -2.26 -26.86
C ILE A 146 8.59 -2.54 -25.62
N TYR A 147 8.96 -3.55 -24.82
CA TYR A 147 8.12 -4.00 -23.72
C TYR A 147 8.04 -3.00 -22.56
N ILE A 148 9.16 -2.34 -22.21
CA ILE A 148 9.18 -1.35 -21.13
C ILE A 148 8.37 -0.12 -21.51
N LYS A 149 8.51 0.37 -22.75
CA LYS A 149 7.70 1.48 -23.26
C LYS A 149 6.20 1.19 -23.19
N ASN A 150 5.79 -0.02 -23.58
CA ASN A 150 4.39 -0.42 -23.51
C ASN A 150 3.91 -0.61 -22.07
N ALA A 151 4.75 -1.16 -21.18
CA ALA A 151 4.44 -1.31 -19.75
C ALA A 151 4.20 0.04 -19.07
N PHE A 152 5.04 1.06 -19.32
CA PHE A 152 4.81 2.41 -18.78
C PHE A 152 3.50 3.03 -19.27
N LYS A 153 3.14 2.81 -20.55
CA LYS A 153 1.85 3.30 -21.09
C LYS A 153 0.64 2.69 -20.38
N THR A 154 0.70 1.42 -20.00
CA THR A 154 -0.41 0.77 -19.29
C THR A 154 -0.53 1.24 -17.84
N VAL A 155 0.58 1.64 -17.20
CA VAL A 155 0.57 2.21 -15.84
C VAL A 155 -0.28 3.47 -15.77
N TYR A 156 -0.19 4.40 -16.73
CA TYR A 156 -0.98 5.64 -16.69
C TYR A 156 -2.48 5.38 -16.61
N TRP A 157 -2.98 4.45 -17.43
CA TRP A 157 -4.40 4.09 -17.41
C TRP A 157 -4.80 3.36 -16.14
N ARG A 158 -3.91 2.52 -15.59
CA ARG A 158 -4.12 1.85 -14.30
C ARG A 158 -4.20 2.85 -13.15
N PHE A 159 -3.35 3.87 -13.12
CA PHE A 159 -3.46 4.97 -12.14
C PHE A 159 -4.77 5.73 -12.29
N GLY A 160 -5.17 6.06 -13.52
CA GLY A 160 -6.47 6.68 -13.78
C GLY A 160 -7.64 5.87 -13.24
N ILE A 161 -7.76 4.59 -13.62
CA ILE A 161 -8.89 3.76 -13.18
C ILE A 161 -8.82 3.46 -11.68
N PHE A 162 -7.70 2.93 -11.19
CA PHE A 162 -7.66 2.35 -9.84
C PHE A 162 -7.50 3.41 -8.75
N PHE A 163 -6.73 4.47 -8.99
CA PHE A 163 -6.48 5.49 -7.97
C PHE A 163 -7.55 6.58 -8.04
N ILE A 164 -7.76 7.19 -9.21
CA ILE A 164 -8.75 8.27 -9.35
C ILE A 164 -10.16 7.67 -9.26
N GLY A 165 -10.45 6.58 -9.99
CA GLY A 165 -11.72 5.88 -9.88
C GLY A 165 -11.96 5.28 -8.49
N GLY A 166 -10.92 4.79 -7.82
CA GLY A 166 -10.97 4.32 -6.43
C GLY A 166 -11.34 5.41 -5.43
N ALA A 167 -10.62 6.54 -5.48
CA ALA A 167 -10.89 7.69 -4.62
C ALA A 167 -12.30 8.25 -4.86
N LEU A 168 -12.72 8.35 -6.13
CA LEU A 168 -14.07 8.76 -6.51
C LEU A 168 -15.13 7.81 -5.93
N ALA A 169 -14.93 6.50 -6.10
CA ALA A 169 -15.85 5.49 -5.61
C ALA A 169 -16.00 5.54 -4.08
N VAL A 170 -14.91 5.69 -3.34
CA VAL A 170 -14.94 5.86 -1.88
C VAL A 170 -15.71 7.13 -1.49
N GLY A 171 -15.42 8.27 -2.13
CA GLY A 171 -16.12 9.53 -1.84
C GLY A 171 -17.61 9.53 -2.20
N ILE A 172 -18.04 8.64 -3.10
CA ILE A 172 -19.46 8.41 -3.41
C ILE A 172 -20.12 7.57 -2.32
N VAL A 173 -19.43 6.55 -1.81
CA VAL A 173 -20.00 5.53 -0.93
C VAL A 173 -20.20 6.01 0.51
N ILE A 174 -19.30 6.85 1.02
CA ILE A 174 -19.33 7.31 2.41
C ILE A 174 -18.91 8.79 2.50
N PRO A 175 -19.60 9.62 3.30
CA PRO A 175 -19.18 11.00 3.50
C PRO A 175 -17.96 11.08 4.41
N TYR A 176 -17.11 12.09 4.19
CA TYR A 176 -15.90 12.28 5.00
C TYR A 176 -16.19 12.55 6.49
N ASN A 177 -17.40 13.00 6.83
CA ASN A 177 -17.85 13.31 8.18
C ASN A 177 -18.66 12.18 8.84
N ASP A 178 -18.60 10.96 8.30
CA ASP A 178 -19.20 9.79 8.95
C ASP A 178 -18.63 9.60 10.37
N LYS A 179 -19.51 9.36 11.35
CA LYS A 179 -19.12 9.30 12.77
C LYS A 179 -18.16 8.16 13.07
N THR A 180 -18.34 7.01 12.40
CA THR A 180 -17.46 5.86 12.57
C THR A 180 -16.10 6.15 11.95
N LEU A 181 -16.08 6.73 10.75
CA LEU A 181 -14.85 7.13 10.08
C LEU A 181 -14.05 8.16 10.91
N VAL A 182 -14.69 9.25 11.32
CA VAL A 182 -14.06 10.30 12.14
C VAL A 182 -13.65 9.76 13.51
N GLY A 183 -14.47 8.91 14.13
CA GLY A 183 -14.15 8.30 15.42
C GLY A 183 -12.90 7.41 15.36
N ILE A 184 -12.74 6.67 14.27
CA ILE A 184 -11.54 5.84 14.03
C ILE A 184 -10.32 6.73 13.77
N LEU A 185 -10.45 7.76 12.93
CA LEU A 185 -9.34 8.69 12.62
C LEU A 185 -8.89 9.50 13.85
N ALA A 186 -9.83 9.92 14.69
CA ALA A 186 -9.55 10.66 15.92
C ALA A 186 -9.09 9.78 17.09
N GLY A 187 -9.04 8.44 16.91
CA GLY A 187 -8.66 7.50 17.97
C GLY A 187 -9.69 7.37 19.10
N THR A 188 -10.92 7.87 18.90
CA THR A 188 -12.01 7.80 19.89
C THR A 188 -12.88 6.56 19.73
N SER A 189 -12.74 5.83 18.62
CA SER A 189 -13.39 4.54 18.35
C SER A 189 -12.34 3.45 18.13
N THR A 190 -12.68 2.22 18.51
CA THR A 190 -11.83 1.05 18.26
C THR A 190 -11.82 0.73 16.76
N GLY A 191 -10.66 0.32 16.24
CA GLY A 191 -10.48 0.00 14.82
C GLY A 191 -9.45 0.85 14.07
N ALA A 192 -8.82 1.83 14.72
CA ALA A 192 -7.70 2.57 14.14
C ALA A 192 -6.57 1.63 13.72
N GLY A 193 -6.17 1.70 12.45
CA GLY A 193 -5.17 0.83 11.85
C GLY A 193 -5.66 -0.56 11.42
N THR A 194 -6.93 -0.95 11.67
CA THR A 194 -7.46 -2.27 11.30
C THR A 194 -8.26 -2.24 9.99
N ALA A 195 -8.63 -3.41 9.45
CA ALA A 195 -9.54 -3.50 8.31
C ALA A 195 -10.91 -2.85 8.55
N ALA A 196 -11.32 -2.69 9.82
CA ALA A 196 -12.56 -2.00 10.17
C ALA A 196 -12.50 -0.50 9.87
N ALA A 197 -11.30 0.08 9.73
CA ALA A 197 -11.10 1.47 9.29
C ALA A 197 -11.36 1.66 7.79
N SER A 198 -11.47 0.59 7.00
CA SER A 198 -11.68 0.69 5.56
C SER A 198 -13.02 1.40 5.27
N PRO A 199 -13.02 2.50 4.50
CA PRO A 199 -14.24 3.23 4.14
C PRO A 199 -15.33 2.34 3.52
N TYR A 200 -14.91 1.33 2.75
CA TYR A 200 -15.82 0.34 2.17
C TYR A 200 -16.45 -0.57 3.21
N VAL A 201 -15.67 -1.03 4.20
CA VAL A 201 -16.16 -1.87 5.30
C VAL A 201 -17.14 -1.08 6.17
N ILE A 202 -16.80 0.17 6.51
CA ILE A 202 -17.69 1.07 7.26
C ILE A 202 -18.99 1.29 6.49
N ALA A 203 -18.92 1.53 5.17
CA ALA A 203 -20.11 1.74 4.36
C ALA A 203 -21.00 0.48 4.25
N MET A 204 -20.41 -0.70 4.10
CA MET A 204 -21.15 -1.97 4.11
C MET A 204 -21.87 -2.17 5.44
N GLN A 205 -21.22 -1.87 6.56
CA GLN A 205 -21.83 -1.92 7.89
C GLN A 205 -22.94 -0.88 8.05
N ASN A 206 -22.71 0.35 7.61
CA ASN A 206 -23.70 1.42 7.62
C ASN A 206 -24.96 1.05 6.81
N LEU A 207 -24.82 0.30 5.72
CA LEU A 207 -25.92 -0.21 4.91
C LEU A 207 -26.56 -1.51 5.44
N GLY A 208 -26.04 -2.08 6.54
CA GLY A 208 -26.54 -3.32 7.13
C GLY A 208 -26.15 -4.59 6.36
N ILE A 209 -25.11 -4.55 5.53
CA ILE A 209 -24.64 -5.69 4.72
C ILE A 209 -23.64 -6.49 5.55
N GLY A 210 -24.07 -7.65 6.09
CA GLY A 210 -23.26 -8.42 7.04
C GLY A 210 -22.14 -9.29 6.43
N VAL A 211 -22.35 -9.88 5.26
CA VAL A 211 -21.42 -10.89 4.71
C VAL A 211 -20.25 -10.25 3.93
N LEU A 212 -20.53 -9.18 3.20
CA LEU A 212 -19.55 -8.55 2.30
C LEU A 212 -18.30 -8.00 3.00
N PRO A 213 -18.39 -7.39 4.21
CA PRO A 213 -17.21 -7.00 4.99
C PRO A 213 -16.21 -8.12 5.21
N ASN A 214 -16.67 -9.34 5.51
CA ASN A 214 -15.80 -10.48 5.79
C ASN A 214 -15.06 -10.93 4.52
N ILE A 215 -15.73 -10.92 3.37
CA ILE A 215 -15.12 -11.24 2.07
C ILE A 215 -14.05 -10.22 1.72
N VAL A 216 -14.35 -8.93 1.88
CA VAL A 216 -13.41 -7.84 1.63
C VAL A 216 -12.20 -7.94 2.55
N ASN A 217 -12.40 -8.21 3.84
CA ASN A 217 -11.31 -8.41 4.80
C ASN A 217 -10.41 -9.59 4.39
N ALA A 218 -10.98 -10.73 4.00
CA ALA A 218 -10.20 -11.88 3.54
C ALA A 218 -9.38 -11.56 2.28
N LEU A 219 -9.98 -10.88 1.30
CA LEU A 219 -9.29 -10.46 0.08
C LEU A 219 -8.21 -9.40 0.36
N MET A 220 -8.42 -8.50 1.31
CA MET A 220 -7.41 -7.54 1.75
C MET A 220 -6.19 -8.25 2.35
N VAL A 221 -6.37 -9.26 3.21
CA VAL A 221 -5.25 -10.05 3.76
C VAL A 221 -4.39 -10.65 2.64
N THR A 222 -5.03 -11.26 1.63
CA THR A 222 -4.29 -11.82 0.47
C THR A 222 -3.55 -10.74 -0.33
N SER A 223 -4.12 -9.54 -0.41
CA SER A 223 -3.54 -8.41 -1.15
C SER A 223 -2.31 -7.83 -0.45
N ILE A 224 -2.41 -7.61 0.87
CA ILE A 224 -1.34 -7.12 1.75
C ILE A 224 -0.19 -8.13 1.78
N PHE A 225 -0.50 -9.42 1.96
CA PHE A 225 0.52 -10.48 1.93
C PHE A 225 1.26 -10.54 0.57
N SER A 226 0.54 -10.39 -0.54
CA SER A 226 1.17 -10.31 -1.86
C SER A 226 2.05 -9.08 -2.04
N ALA A 227 1.67 -7.92 -1.50
CA ALA A 227 2.49 -6.71 -1.57
C ALA A 227 3.81 -6.90 -0.80
N GLY A 228 3.77 -7.47 0.41
CA GLY A 228 4.97 -7.79 1.19
C GLY A 228 5.98 -8.69 0.46
N ASN A 229 5.49 -9.66 -0.34
CA ASN A 229 6.36 -10.50 -1.18
C ASN A 229 7.07 -9.68 -2.27
N THR A 230 6.32 -8.83 -2.98
CA THR A 230 6.88 -7.98 -4.03
C THR A 230 7.92 -7.01 -3.46
N TYR A 231 7.67 -6.38 -2.30
CA TYR A 231 8.64 -5.48 -1.66
C TYR A 231 9.90 -6.23 -1.19
N THR A 232 9.74 -7.43 -0.63
CA THR A 232 10.90 -8.26 -0.23
C THR A 232 11.77 -8.62 -1.44
N TYR A 233 11.15 -8.99 -2.56
CA TYR A 233 11.84 -9.23 -3.82
C TYR A 233 12.56 -7.97 -4.32
N CYS A 234 11.87 -6.82 -4.34
CA CYS A 234 12.39 -5.55 -4.81
C CYS A 234 13.56 -5.08 -3.95
N ALA A 235 13.40 -4.95 -2.64
CA ALA A 235 14.46 -4.57 -1.70
C ALA A 235 15.71 -5.47 -1.85
N THR A 236 15.51 -6.78 -1.96
CA THR A 236 16.60 -7.76 -2.12
C THR A 236 17.36 -7.54 -3.43
N ARG A 237 16.65 -7.33 -4.55
CA ARG A 237 17.25 -7.10 -5.87
C ARG A 237 17.89 -5.72 -6.00
N SER A 238 17.33 -4.69 -5.35
CA SER A 238 17.92 -3.35 -5.28
C SER A 238 19.27 -3.37 -4.59
N LEU A 239 19.35 -4.01 -3.42
CA LEU A 239 20.61 -4.13 -2.68
C LEU A 239 21.66 -4.93 -3.45
N TYR A 240 21.23 -5.98 -4.15
CA TYR A 240 22.10 -6.75 -5.03
C TYR A 240 22.61 -5.91 -6.21
N GLY A 241 21.75 -5.11 -6.84
CA GLY A 241 22.12 -4.17 -7.90
C GLY A 241 23.17 -3.16 -7.45
N LEU A 242 22.98 -2.55 -6.27
CA LEU A 242 23.98 -1.66 -5.64
C LEU A 242 25.31 -2.37 -5.43
N ALA A 243 25.28 -3.64 -4.98
CA ALA A 243 26.49 -4.42 -4.77
C ALA A 243 27.23 -4.66 -6.11
N LEU A 244 26.53 -5.02 -7.18
CA LEU A 244 27.11 -5.22 -8.51
C LEU A 244 27.77 -3.95 -9.05
N GLU A 245 27.13 -2.80 -8.88
CA GLU A 245 27.66 -1.48 -9.27
C GLU A 245 28.85 -1.00 -8.40
N GLY A 246 29.20 -1.75 -7.34
CA GLY A 246 30.29 -1.37 -6.42
C GLY A 246 29.90 -0.30 -5.41
N ARG A 247 28.59 -0.02 -5.29
CA ARG A 247 27.98 0.95 -4.37
C ARG A 247 27.57 0.32 -3.03
N ALA A 248 27.68 -1.01 -2.90
CA ALA A 248 27.50 -1.76 -1.66
C ALA A 248 28.60 -2.82 -1.49
N PRO A 249 28.82 -3.38 -0.27
CA PRO A 249 29.89 -4.33 0.00
C PRO A 249 29.92 -5.55 -0.94
N LYS A 250 31.12 -5.97 -1.35
CA LYS A 250 31.32 -7.04 -2.36
C LYS A 250 30.73 -8.40 -1.96
N PHE A 251 30.67 -8.71 -0.67
CA PHE A 251 30.12 -10.00 -0.20
C PHE A 251 28.64 -10.16 -0.55
N LEU A 252 27.90 -9.06 -0.72
CA LEU A 252 26.48 -9.05 -1.11
C LEU A 252 26.23 -9.57 -2.53
N ARG A 253 27.28 -9.69 -3.35
CA ARG A 253 27.19 -10.22 -4.72
C ARG A 253 27.01 -11.75 -4.76
N TYR A 254 27.09 -12.43 -3.62
CA TYR A 254 26.92 -13.89 -3.56
C TYR A 254 25.47 -14.29 -3.85
N CYS A 255 25.30 -15.17 -4.83
CA CYS A 255 24.02 -15.80 -5.16
C CYS A 255 24.10 -17.31 -4.93
N THR A 256 22.98 -17.90 -4.50
CA THR A 256 22.81 -19.35 -4.47
C THR A 256 22.78 -19.92 -5.89
N ASN A 257 22.89 -21.25 -6.03
CA ASN A 257 22.77 -21.93 -7.32
C ASN A 257 21.42 -21.68 -8.04
N GLY A 258 20.40 -21.26 -7.29
CA GLY A 258 19.09 -20.86 -7.84
C GLY A 258 18.99 -19.38 -8.22
N GLY A 259 20.08 -18.61 -8.16
CA GLY A 259 20.08 -17.19 -8.52
C GLY A 259 19.52 -16.24 -7.45
N VAL A 260 19.40 -16.70 -6.19
CA VAL A 260 18.90 -15.89 -5.08
C VAL A 260 20.08 -15.22 -4.35
N PRO A 261 20.14 -13.88 -4.22
CA PRO A 261 21.21 -13.19 -3.50
C PRO A 261 21.03 -13.32 -1.98
N LEU A 262 21.63 -14.37 -1.41
CA LEU A 262 21.35 -14.84 -0.05
C LEU A 262 21.66 -13.79 1.02
N TYR A 263 22.82 -13.12 0.96
CA TYR A 263 23.18 -12.13 1.97
C TYR A 263 22.33 -10.86 1.88
N CYS A 264 21.94 -10.44 0.67
CA CYS A 264 21.00 -9.34 0.49
C CYS A 264 19.65 -9.68 1.14
N PHE A 265 19.14 -10.89 0.88
CA PHE A 265 17.90 -11.37 1.49
C PHE A 265 17.99 -11.38 3.02
N LEU A 266 19.07 -11.90 3.61
CA LEU A 266 19.26 -11.91 5.06
C LEU A 266 19.25 -10.51 5.68
N ILE A 267 19.82 -9.51 5.01
CA ILE A 267 19.78 -8.11 5.46
C ILE A 267 18.36 -7.56 5.39
N VAL A 268 17.66 -7.78 4.27
CA VAL A 268 16.27 -7.36 4.09
C VAL A 268 15.37 -7.98 5.17
N MET A 269 15.62 -9.24 5.53
CA MET A 269 14.89 -9.95 6.58
C MET A 269 15.07 -9.39 7.99
N ILE A 270 15.98 -8.43 8.21
CA ILE A 270 16.10 -7.70 9.48
C ILE A 270 14.97 -6.66 9.63
N PHE A 271 14.52 -6.05 8.54
CA PHE A 271 13.52 -4.97 8.57
C PHE A 271 12.13 -5.40 9.07
N PRO A 272 11.58 -6.59 8.72
CA PRO A 272 10.34 -7.10 9.29
C PRO A 272 10.30 -7.09 10.82
N PHE A 273 11.44 -7.22 11.50
CA PHE A 273 11.48 -7.17 12.97
C PHE A 273 11.07 -5.80 13.53
N LEU A 274 11.14 -4.72 12.75
CA LEU A 274 10.60 -3.41 13.14
C LEU A 274 9.08 -3.45 13.33
N SER A 275 8.37 -4.39 12.72
CA SER A 275 6.93 -4.58 12.96
C SER A 275 6.64 -4.94 14.42
N PHE A 276 7.59 -5.53 15.17
CA PHE A 276 7.42 -5.81 16.61
C PHE A 276 7.28 -4.55 17.46
N LEU A 277 7.62 -3.37 16.94
CA LEU A 277 7.30 -2.10 17.61
C LEU A 277 5.78 -1.94 17.81
N SER A 278 4.95 -2.56 16.97
CA SER A 278 3.49 -2.55 17.14
C SER A 278 3.00 -3.42 18.30
N VAL A 279 3.89 -4.19 18.94
CA VAL A 279 3.56 -4.96 20.15
C VAL A 279 3.72 -4.09 21.39
N SER A 280 4.74 -3.22 21.43
CA SER A 280 5.00 -2.32 22.56
C SER A 280 4.24 -1.00 22.45
N SER A 281 4.03 -0.51 21.23
CA SER A 281 3.29 0.70 20.91
C SER A 281 2.01 0.33 20.14
N SER A 282 0.98 1.20 20.15
CA SER A 282 -0.22 0.93 19.34
C SER A 282 0.13 0.82 17.84
N SER A 283 -0.42 -0.17 17.12
CA SER A 283 -0.14 -0.39 15.70
C SER A 283 -0.29 0.87 14.83
N ASN A 284 -1.26 1.72 15.16
CA ASN A 284 -1.50 2.98 14.44
C ASN A 284 -0.28 3.91 14.45
N VAL A 285 0.35 4.10 15.60
CA VAL A 285 1.54 4.98 15.75
C VAL A 285 2.71 4.47 14.92
N VAL A 286 2.95 3.15 14.94
CA VAL A 286 4.04 2.53 14.17
C VAL A 286 3.77 2.61 12.68
N LEU A 287 2.51 2.39 12.25
CA LEU A 287 2.11 2.58 10.86
C LEU A 287 2.35 4.02 10.41
N THR A 288 1.97 5.02 11.21
CA THR A 288 2.22 6.43 10.88
C THR A 288 3.71 6.70 10.69
N TRP A 289 4.57 6.27 11.62
CA TRP A 289 6.02 6.47 11.49
C TRP A 289 6.61 5.84 10.23
N LEU A 290 6.20 4.61 9.92
CA LEU A 290 6.67 3.93 8.71
C LEU A 290 6.17 4.63 7.45
N VAL A 291 4.89 5.00 7.40
CA VAL A 291 4.29 5.74 6.27
C VAL A 291 5.02 7.05 6.05
N ASP A 292 5.30 7.84 7.09
CA ASP A 292 5.97 9.13 6.94
C ASP A 292 7.40 8.98 6.38
N LEU A 293 8.16 7.99 6.86
CA LEU A 293 9.50 7.71 6.35
C LEU A 293 9.49 7.22 4.91
N ILE A 294 8.57 6.31 4.57
CA ILE A 294 8.42 5.78 3.21
C ILE A 294 7.98 6.90 2.26
N THR A 295 7.05 7.74 2.69
CA THR A 295 6.55 8.88 1.89
C THR A 295 7.65 9.88 1.63
N ALA A 296 8.44 10.24 2.64
CA ALA A 296 9.60 11.11 2.47
C ALA A 296 10.61 10.51 1.49
N GLY A 297 10.92 9.21 1.63
CA GLY A 297 11.80 8.49 0.70
C GLY A 297 11.27 8.51 -0.74
N GLY A 298 10.00 8.19 -0.93
CA GLY A 298 9.37 8.15 -2.26
C GLY A 298 9.22 9.50 -2.94
N ILE A 299 9.15 10.61 -2.19
CA ILE A 299 9.12 11.97 -2.76
C ILE A 299 10.52 12.44 -3.21
N ILE A 300 11.57 11.94 -2.56
CA ILE A 300 12.96 12.32 -2.87
C ILE A 300 13.47 11.61 -4.13
N ASP A 301 12.94 10.43 -4.44
CA ASP A 301 13.26 9.64 -5.66
C ASP A 301 12.63 10.22 -6.94
#